data_AF-A0A6V8ETH9-F1
#
_entry.id   AF-A0A6V8ETH9-F1
#
_cell.length_a   1.000
_cell.length_b   1.000
_cell.length_c   1.000
_cell.angle_alpha   90.00
_cell.angle_beta   90.00
_cell.angle_gamma   90.00
#
_symmetry.space_group_name_H-M   'P 1'
#
loop_
_entity.id
_entity.type
_entity.pdbx_description
1 polymer ?
#
loop_
_entity_poly.entity_id
_entity_poly.type
_entity_poly.pdbx_seq_one_letter_code
_entity_poly.pdbx_strand_id
1 'polypeptide(L)'
;EASRSNWAEPNLSRLSRTAGEDETILVPGKLLGSGEIIGSPSVAAYSVSAGARSKIEAAGGRVMSIRDLMNDNPNGKGVRILG
;
A
#
# COMPACT_ATOMS: atom_id res chain seq x y z
N GLU A 1 -1.63 -24.81 -1.44
CA GLU A 1 -0.53 -24.00 -0.87
C GLU A 1 -0.11 -22.91 -1.86
N ALA A 2 -0.63 -21.68 -1.70
CA ALA A 2 -0.08 -20.54 -2.44
C ALA A 2 1.13 -20.03 -1.67
N SER A 3 2.32 -20.45 -2.13
CA SER A 3 3.59 -20.09 -1.49
C SER A 3 3.73 -18.57 -1.37
N ARG A 4 4.16 -18.10 -0.19
CA ARG A 4 4.45 -16.69 0.12
C ARG A 4 5.43 -16.05 -0.87
N SER A 5 6.15 -16.84 -1.68
CA SER A 5 7.03 -16.38 -2.77
C SER A 5 6.31 -15.75 -3.97
N ASN A 6 5.00 -15.94 -4.14
CA ASN A 6 4.22 -15.29 -5.22
C ASN A 6 3.54 -13.98 -4.78
N TRP A 7 3.63 -13.61 -3.50
CA TRP A 7 3.17 -12.30 -3.08
C TRP A 7 4.23 -11.30 -3.50
N ALA A 8 3.90 -10.35 -4.38
CA ALA A 8 4.86 -9.27 -4.55
C ALA A 8 5.11 -8.62 -3.21
N GLU A 9 6.38 -8.33 -3.03
CA GLU A 9 6.88 -7.37 -2.09
C GLU A 9 7.04 -6.07 -2.88
N PRO A 10 5.95 -5.32 -3.15
CA PRO A 10 6.08 -4.10 -3.91
C PRO A 10 6.90 -3.09 -3.10
N ASN A 11 7.97 -2.61 -3.72
CA ASN A 11 8.77 -1.53 -3.16
C ASN A 11 8.05 -0.19 -3.31
N LEU A 12 8.37 0.75 -2.42
CA LEU A 12 7.78 2.11 -2.40
C LEU A 12 7.90 2.82 -3.75
N SER A 13 8.96 2.56 -4.50
CA SER A 13 9.18 3.13 -5.85
C SER A 13 8.11 2.70 -6.87
N ARG A 14 7.57 1.47 -6.78
CA ARG A 14 6.41 1.08 -7.61
C ARG A 14 5.15 1.79 -7.16
N LEU A 15 5.01 1.97 -5.85
CA LEU A 15 3.86 2.63 -5.26
C LEU A 15 3.78 4.09 -5.71
N SER A 16 4.90 4.81 -5.70
CA SER A 16 4.97 6.20 -6.15
C SER A 16 4.68 6.40 -7.65
N ARG A 17 4.94 5.41 -8.51
CA ARG A 17 4.57 5.46 -9.94
C ARG A 17 3.11 5.10 -10.22
N THR A 18 2.46 4.42 -9.27
CA THR A 18 1.16 3.79 -9.47
C THR A 18 0.06 4.49 -8.70
N ALA A 19 0.38 5.10 -7.55
CA ALA A 19 -0.55 5.89 -6.78
C ALA A 19 -0.85 7.18 -7.54
N GLY A 20 -1.99 7.21 -8.23
CA GLY A 20 -2.62 8.46 -8.63
C GLY A 20 -3.08 9.23 -7.39
N GLU A 21 -3.25 10.54 -7.53
CA GLU A 21 -3.54 11.48 -6.44
C GLU A 21 -4.84 11.16 -5.66
N ASP A 22 -5.70 10.26 -6.17
CA ASP A 22 -6.97 9.83 -5.57
C ASP A 22 -7.17 8.29 -5.53
N GLU A 23 -6.14 7.49 -5.78
CA GLU A 23 -6.26 6.02 -5.80
C GLU A 23 -5.74 5.38 -4.51
N THR A 24 -6.42 4.31 -4.06
CA THR A 24 -5.96 3.52 -2.92
C THR A 24 -5.24 2.26 -3.39
N ILE A 25 -4.00 2.09 -2.94
CA ILE A 25 -3.19 0.94 -3.31
C ILE A 25 -3.40 -0.19 -2.29
N LEU A 26 -3.96 -1.31 -2.74
CA LEU A 26 -4.08 -2.54 -1.94
C LEU A 26 -2.88 -3.45 -2.17
N VAL A 27 -2.15 -3.79 -1.11
CA VAL A 27 -1.04 -4.76 -1.14
C VAL A 27 -1.44 -6.01 -0.36
N PRO A 28 -1.73 -7.13 -1.03
CA PRO A 28 -2.07 -8.40 -0.39
C PRO A 28 -0.81 -9.12 0.13
N GLY A 29 0.06 -8.39 0.84
CA GLY A 29 1.37 -8.86 1.28
C GLY A 29 2.03 -7.91 2.28
N LYS A 30 3.34 -8.09 2.48
CA LYS A 30 4.13 -7.22 3.34
C LYS A 30 4.65 -6.03 2.54
N LEU A 31 4.29 -4.82 2.95
CA LEU A 31 4.86 -3.60 2.38
C LEU A 31 6.23 -3.33 3.01
N LEU A 32 7.26 -3.29 2.17
CA LEU A 32 8.62 -2.96 2.59
C LEU A 32 8.92 -1.48 2.35
N GLY A 33 9.65 -0.89 3.29
CA GLY A 33 9.96 0.54 3.32
C GLY A 33 11.19 0.92 2.50
N SER A 34 11.50 0.16 1.46
CA SER A 34 12.69 0.36 0.64
C SER A 34 12.34 1.24 -0.56
N GLY A 35 13.03 2.39 -0.68
CA GLY A 35 12.76 3.40 -1.70
C GLY A 35 12.20 4.72 -1.15
N GLU A 36 11.98 5.66 -2.05
CA GLU A 36 11.31 6.94 -1.80
C GLU A 36 9.83 6.82 -2.11
N ILE A 37 9.03 7.58 -1.37
CA ILE A 37 7.60 7.74 -1.62
C ILE A 37 7.38 9.23 -1.91
N ILE A 38 6.70 9.52 -3.01
CA ILE A 38 6.47 10.87 -3.48
C ILE A 38 4.96 11.11 -3.44
N GLY A 39 4.55 12.19 -2.78
CA GLY A 39 3.15 12.56 -2.60
C GLY A 39 2.48 11.88 -1.39
N SER A 40 1.15 11.92 -1.38
CA SER A 40 0.31 11.51 -0.25
C SER A 40 -0.51 10.24 -0.56
N PRO A 41 0.12 9.11 -0.94
CA PRO A 41 -0.63 7.95 -1.40
C PRO A 41 -1.44 7.32 -0.25
N SER A 42 -2.64 6.84 -0.57
CA SER A 42 -3.42 5.98 0.31
C SER A 42 -3.05 4.52 0.08
N VAL A 43 -2.55 3.83 1.10
CA VAL A 43 -2.04 2.45 1.02
C VAL A 43 -2.75 1.57 2.03
N ALA A 44 -3.38 0.51 1.53
CA ALA A 44 -3.96 -0.56 2.31
C ALA A 44 -3.08 -1.81 2.18
N ALA A 45 -2.52 -2.33 3.28
CA ALA A 45 -1.70 -3.54 3.20
C ALA A 45 -2.07 -4.57 4.28
N TYR A 46 -1.74 -5.84 4.05
CA TYR A 46 -1.90 -6.88 5.07
C TYR A 46 -0.94 -6.66 6.24
N SER A 47 0.31 -6.27 5.94
CA SER A 47 1.31 -5.94 6.95
C SER A 47 2.25 -4.88 6.40
N VAL A 48 2.57 -3.89 7.22
CA VAL A 48 3.47 -2.79 6.84
C VAL A 48 4.71 -2.85 7.73
N SER A 49 5.89 -2.78 7.13
CA SER A 49 7.14 -2.68 7.90
C SER A 49 7.22 -1.30 8.57
N ALA A 50 7.81 -1.22 9.77
CA ALA A 50 7.89 0.04 10.53
C ALA A 50 8.52 1.19 9.71
N GLY A 51 9.59 0.89 8.95
CA GLY A 51 10.21 1.88 8.06
C GLY A 51 9.34 2.33 6.88
N ALA A 52 8.43 1.47 6.41
CA ALA A 52 7.51 1.83 5.34
C ALA A 52 6.40 2.75 5.86
N ARG A 53 5.84 2.40 7.02
CA ARG A 53 4.83 3.18 7.71
C ARG A 53 5.34 4.59 7.99
N SER A 54 6.53 4.69 8.60
CA SER A 54 7.14 5.98 8.93
C SER A 54 7.39 6.85 7.70
N LYS A 55 7.76 6.26 6.56
CA LYS A 55 7.95 7.00 5.30
C LYS A 55 6.62 7.48 4.70
N ILE A 56 5.58 6.65 4.74
CA ILE A 56 4.26 7.04 4.22
C ILE A 56 3.66 8.15 5.09
N GLU A 57 3.72 8.02 6.41
CA GLU A 57 3.27 9.05 7.35
C GLU A 57 4.10 10.34 7.17
N ALA A 58 5.42 10.25 6.97
CA ALA A 58 6.28 11.41 6.72
C ALA A 58 5.98 12.12 5.39
N ALA A 59 5.51 11.40 4.37
CA ALA A 59 5.09 11.97 3.10
C ALA A 59 3.65 12.53 3.12
N GLY A 60 2.95 12.42 4.26
CA GLY A 60 1.54 12.82 4.38
C GLY A 60 0.56 11.84 3.74
N GLY A 61 1.00 10.63 3.41
CA GLY A 61 0.15 9.55 2.94
C GLY A 61 -0.58 8.84 4.08
N ARG A 62 -1.58 8.03 3.72
CA ARG A 62 -2.40 7.29 4.67
C ARG A 62 -2.09 5.80 4.59
N VAL A 63 -1.71 5.19 5.71
CA VAL A 63 -1.62 3.73 5.84
C VAL A 63 -2.87 3.21 6.54
N MET A 64 -3.49 2.20 5.93
CA MET A 64 -4.63 1.49 6.49
C MET A 64 -4.46 -0.03 6.32
N SER A 65 -5.20 -0.81 7.10
CA SER A 65 -5.23 -2.26 6.93
C SER A 65 -6.24 -2.65 5.86
N ILE A 66 -6.13 -3.85 5.31
CA ILE A 66 -7.16 -4.40 4.39
C ILE A 66 -8.56 -4.35 5.03
N ARG A 67 -8.66 -4.56 6.35
CA ARG A 67 -9.93 -4.46 7.10
C ARG A 67 -10.49 -3.05 7.13
N ASP A 68 -9.65 -2.05 7.41
CA ASP A 68 -10.05 -0.65 7.40
C ASP A 68 -10.51 -0.23 6.00
N LEU A 69 -9.79 -0.64 4.95
CA LEU A 69 -10.20 -0.37 3.58
C LEU A 69 -11.57 -0.97 3.25
N MET A 70 -11.83 -2.22 3.65
CA MET A 70 -13.14 -2.84 3.43
C MET A 70 -14.26 -2.11 4.17
N ASN A 71 -13.96 -1.51 5.33
CA ASN A 71 -14.92 -0.75 6.12
C ASN A 71 -15.17 0.65 5.53
N ASP A 72 -14.11 1.31 5.06
CA ASP A 72 -14.14 2.67 4.50
C ASP A 72 -14.67 2.68 3.05
N ASN A 73 -14.30 1.67 2.26
CA ASN A 73 -14.67 1.52 0.85
C ASN A 73 -15.08 0.06 0.52
N PRO A 74 -16.26 -0.38 0.97
CA PRO A 74 -16.75 -1.75 0.73
C PRO A 74 -16.98 -2.07 -0.76
N ASN A 75 -17.11 -1.04 -1.61
CA ASN A 75 -17.30 -1.19 -3.05
C ASN A 75 -15.99 -1.39 -3.82
N GLY A 76 -14.83 -1.17 -3.19
CA GLY A 76 -13.52 -1.31 -3.84
C GLY A 76 -13.31 -0.36 -5.04
N LYS A 77 -14.11 0.70 -5.17
CA LYS A 77 -13.98 1.66 -6.27
C LYS A 77 -12.71 2.49 -6.09
N GLY A 78 -11.87 2.56 -7.11
CA GLY A 78 -10.59 3.29 -7.04
C GLY A 78 -9.50 2.57 -6.25
N VAL A 79 -9.67 1.26 -6.00
CA VAL A 79 -8.64 0.43 -5.36
C VAL A 79 -7.82 -0.26 -6.43
N ARG A 80 -6.50 -0.07 -6.40
CA ARG A 80 -5.55 -0.77 -7.28
C ARG A 80 -4.76 -1.78 -6.48
N ILE A 81 -4.84 -3.03 -6.90
CA ILE A 81 -4.09 -4.12 -6.26
C ILE A 81 -2.67 -4.11 -6.82
N LEU A 82 -1.69 -4.00 -5.94
CA LEU A 82 -0.27 -3.99 -6.29
C LEU A 82 0.37 -5.27 -5.73
N GLY A 83 0.60 -6.19 -6.66
CA GLY A 83 1.11 -7.55 -6.47
C GLY A 83 2.20 -7.90 -7.47
#